data_AF-A0A528FIB1-F1
#
_entry.id   AF-A0A528FIB1-F1
#
_cell.length_a   1.000
_cell.length_b   1.000
_cell.length_c   1.000
_cell.angle_alpha   90.00
_cell.angle_beta   90.00
_cell.angle_gamma   90.00
#
_symmetry.space_group_name_H-M   'P 1'
#
loop_
_entity.id
_entity.type
_entity.pdbx_description
1 polymer ?
#
loop_
_entity_poly.entity_id
_entity_poly.type
_entity_poly.pdbx_seq_one_letter_code
_entity_poly.pdbx_strand_id
1 'polypeptide(L)'
;MITFPNESAEYRAARETLLQKEIELRRAMEDVAVARRALPPGGLVPQDYVFDGLGPDDKPARIKLSELFSPGKDTLIVYSMMFPRHPQETRDVAT
;
A
#
# COMPACT_ATOMS: atom_id res chain seq x y z
N MET A 1 13.45 24.39 20.26
CA MET A 1 12.95 23.41 21.25
C MET A 1 11.62 23.93 21.75
N ILE A 2 10.54 23.18 21.57
CA ILE A 2 9.17 23.60 21.96
C ILE A 2 9.04 23.38 23.46
N THR A 3 8.65 24.41 24.22
CA THR A 3 8.40 24.32 25.66
C THR A 3 6.90 24.38 25.93
N PHE A 4 6.38 23.45 26.73
CA PHE A 4 4.96 23.47 27.10
C PHE A 4 4.70 24.31 28.35
N PRO A 5 3.59 25.05 28.43
CA PRO A 5 3.22 25.77 29.63
C PRO A 5 3.13 24.82 30.84
N ASN A 6 3.67 25.24 31.98
CA ASN A 6 3.65 24.52 33.26
C ASN A 6 4.36 23.15 33.28
N GLU A 7 5.23 22.84 32.32
CA GLU A 7 5.96 21.57 32.34
C GLU A 7 7.02 21.53 33.45
N SER A 8 7.07 20.42 34.20
CA SER A 8 8.10 20.21 35.21
C SER A 8 9.45 19.89 34.57
N ALA A 9 10.54 20.07 35.31
CA ALA A 9 11.88 19.71 34.84
C ALA A 9 12.00 18.21 34.53
N GLU A 10 11.38 17.36 35.37
CA GLU A 10 11.33 15.91 35.18
C GLU A 10 10.58 15.53 33.90
N TYR A 11 9.41 16.13 33.67
CA TYR A 11 8.64 15.89 32.43
C TYR A 11 9.44 16.29 31.20
N ARG A 12 10.12 17.44 31.24
CA ARG A 12 10.97 17.90 30.13
C ARG A 12 12.09 16.89 29.84
N ALA A 13 12.81 16.43 30.87
CA ALA A 13 13.89 15.46 30.68
C ALA A 13 13.38 14.12 30.12
N ALA A 14 12.24 13.63 30.61
CA ALA A 14 11.62 12.42 30.08
C ALA A 14 11.19 12.58 28.62
N ARG A 15 10.62 13.73 28.26
CA ARG A 15 10.17 14.03 26.90
C ARG A 15 11.32 14.14 25.91
N GLU A 16 12.44 14.75 26.30
CA GLU A 16 13.64 14.79 25.46
C GLU A 16 14.21 13.40 25.22
N THR A 17 14.21 12.56 26.26
CA THR A 17 14.62 11.15 26.12
C THR A 17 13.70 10.39 25.16
N LEU A 18 12.38 10.60 25.23
CA LEU A 18 11.42 10.01 24.31
C LEU A 18 11.62 10.51 22.87
N LEU A 19 11.79 11.82 22.68
CA LEU A 19 12.00 12.44 21.37
C LEU A 19 13.23 11.84 20.67
N GLN A 20 14.31 11.62 21.41
CA GLN A 20 15.51 10.98 20.86
C GLN A 20 15.21 9.55 20.35
N LYS A 21 14.44 8.76 21.11
CA LYS A 21 14.01 7.42 20.67
C LYS A 21 13.08 7.47 19.44
N GLU A 22 12.18 8.45 19.37
CA GLU A 22 11.29 8.62 18.22
C GLU A 22 12.06 9.01 16.94
N ILE A 23 13.11 9.82 17.07
CA ILE A 23 14.01 10.16 15.95
C ILE A 23 14.74 8.92 15.45
N GLU A 24 15.27 8.11 16.36
CA GLU A 24 15.95 6.85 16.03
C GLU A 24 15.01 5.87 15.32
N LEU A 25 13.79 5.71 15.83
CA LEU A 25 12.77 4.87 15.21
C LEU A 25 12.44 5.33 13.79
N ARG A 26 12.28 6.64 13.58
CA ARG A 26 12.02 7.20 12.24
C ARG A 26 13.14 6.87 11.25
N ARG A 27 14.40 7.05 11.66
CA ARG A 27 15.56 6.72 10.82
C ARG A 27 15.60 5.24 10.47
N ALA A 28 15.38 4.36 11.45
CA ALA A 28 15.31 2.92 11.20
C ALA A 28 14.19 2.54 10.23
N MET A 29 13.02 3.17 10.33
CA MET A 29 11.92 2.96 9.38
C MET A 29 12.28 3.42 7.95
N GLU A 30 12.98 4.54 7.83
CA GLU A 30 13.47 5.04 6.54
C GLU A 30 14.50 4.09 5.92
N ASP A 31 15.44 3.57 6.73
CA ASP A 31 16.44 2.59 6.29
C ASP A 31 15.77 1.30 5.79
N VAL A 32 14.76 0.80 6.50
CA VAL A 32 13.95 -0.34 6.06
C VAL A 32 13.24 -0.03 4.74
N ALA A 33 12.68 1.18 4.58
CA ALA A 33 12.03 1.57 3.33
C ALA A 33 13.03 1.62 2.16
N VAL A 34 14.25 2.11 2.39
CA VAL A 34 15.33 2.06 1.39
C VAL A 34 15.70 0.63 1.05
N ALA A 35 15.92 -0.23 2.05
CA ALA A 35 16.24 -1.63 1.84
C ALA A 35 15.16 -2.38 1.05
N ARG A 36 13.87 -2.11 1.33
CA ARG A 36 12.74 -2.67 0.58
C ARG A 36 12.74 -2.26 -0.89
N ARG A 37 13.06 -0.99 -1.19
CA ARG A 37 13.15 -0.49 -2.58
C ARG A 37 14.37 -1.03 -3.32
N ALA A 38 15.43 -1.39 -2.60
CA ALA A 38 16.64 -1.97 -3.16
C ALA A 38 16.55 -3.49 -3.41
N LEU A 39 15.44 -4.14 -3.02
CA LEU A 39 15.24 -5.55 -3.33
C LEU A 39 15.26 -5.76 -4.85
N PRO A 40 15.86 -6.86 -5.34
CA PRO A 40 15.76 -7.23 -6.74
C PRO A 40 14.29 -7.47 -7.14
N PRO A 41 13.96 -7.48 -8.45
CA PRO A 41 12.65 -7.88 -8.92
C PRO A 41 12.19 -9.18 -8.25
N GLY A 42 10.93 -9.21 -7.83
CA GLY A 42 10.32 -10.38 -7.22
C GLY A 42 10.21 -11.57 -8.19
N GLY A 43 9.67 -12.67 -7.71
CA GLY A 43 9.39 -13.83 -8.54
C GLY A 43 8.47 -13.49 -9.71
N LEU A 44 8.69 -14.17 -10.84
CA LEU A 44 7.81 -14.07 -12.00
C LEU A 44 6.39 -14.51 -11.61
N VAL A 45 5.40 -13.77 -12.07
CA VAL A 45 4.00 -14.18 -11.93
C VAL A 45 3.81 -15.43 -12.80
N PRO A 46 3.39 -16.58 -12.21
CA PRO A 46 3.40 -17.86 -12.93
C PRO A 46 2.29 -17.96 -13.98
N GLN A 47 1.29 -17.10 -13.92
CA GLN A 47 0.11 -17.13 -14.76
C GLN A 47 -0.24 -15.72 -15.21
N ASP A 48 -0.68 -15.59 -16.46
CA ASP A 48 -1.27 -14.37 -16.96
C ASP A 48 -2.77 -14.37 -16.61
N TYR A 49 -3.09 -13.83 -15.43
CA TYR A 49 -4.44 -13.84 -14.87
C TYR A 49 -5.45 -13.17 -15.80
N VAL A 50 -6.67 -13.67 -15.83
CA VAL A 50 -7.76 -13.14 -16.66
C VAL A 50 -8.82 -12.51 -15.77
N PHE A 51 -9.19 -11.28 -16.08
CA PHE A 51 -10.21 -10.50 -15.40
C PHE A 51 -11.43 -10.32 -16.31
N ASP A 52 -12.61 -10.23 -15.71
CA ASP A 52 -13.79 -9.71 -16.39
C ASP A 52 -13.79 -8.18 -16.29
N GLY A 53 -13.93 -7.49 -17.42
CA GLY A 53 -13.90 -6.04 -17.50
C GLY A 53 -14.62 -5.51 -18.73
N LEU A 54 -14.40 -4.23 -19.04
CA LEU A 54 -14.92 -3.59 -20.25
C LEU A 54 -13.78 -3.47 -21.28
N GLY A 55 -14.03 -3.96 -22.48
CA GLY A 55 -13.12 -3.83 -23.62
C GLY A 55 -13.15 -2.42 -24.24
N PRO A 56 -12.37 -2.18 -25.31
CA PRO A 56 -12.28 -0.88 -25.98
C PRO A 56 -13.61 -0.35 -26.55
N ASP A 57 -14.61 -1.21 -26.71
CA ASP A 57 -15.96 -0.88 -27.18
C ASP A 57 -17.00 -0.81 -26.04
N ASP A 58 -16.54 -0.70 -24.78
CA ASP A 58 -17.35 -0.68 -23.56
C ASP A 58 -18.23 -1.92 -23.38
N LYS A 59 -17.87 -3.05 -24.01
CA LYS A 59 -18.58 -4.33 -23.83
C LYS A 59 -17.84 -5.25 -22.84
N PRO A 60 -18.58 -6.14 -22.16
CA PRO A 60 -17.97 -7.18 -21.33
C PRO A 60 -16.93 -7.98 -22.12
N ALA A 61 -15.72 -8.02 -21.59
CA ALA A 61 -14.59 -8.71 -22.19
C ALA A 61 -13.75 -9.38 -21.11
N ARG A 62 -13.05 -10.45 -21.52
CA ARG A 62 -11.99 -11.05 -20.71
C ARG A 62 -10.67 -10.38 -21.05
N ILE A 63 -9.98 -9.84 -20.05
CA ILE A 63 -8.77 -9.05 -20.20
C ILE A 63 -7.65 -9.72 -19.39
N LYS A 64 -6.50 -9.94 -20.01
CA LYS A 64 -5.34 -10.50 -19.31
C LYS A 64 -4.60 -9.45 -18.49
N LEU A 65 -3.91 -9.86 -17.43
CA LEU A 65 -3.06 -8.99 -16.62
C LEU A 65 -2.01 -8.27 -17.47
N SER A 66 -1.40 -8.99 -18.42
CA SER A 66 -0.41 -8.42 -19.35
C SER A 66 -1.00 -7.35 -20.28
N GLU A 67 -2.29 -7.42 -20.61
CA GLU A 67 -2.99 -6.48 -21.49
C GLU A 67 -3.38 -5.17 -20.78
N LEU A 68 -3.28 -5.12 -19.44
CA LEU A 68 -3.54 -3.90 -18.67
C LEU A 68 -2.40 -2.87 -18.77
N PHE A 69 -1.24 -3.24 -19.31
CA PHE A 69 -0.11 -2.33 -19.51
C PHE A 69 -0.27 -1.56 -20.82
N SER A 70 -0.20 -0.24 -20.76
CA SER A 70 -0.15 0.58 -21.97
C SER A 70 1.17 0.38 -22.73
N PRO A 71 1.19 0.54 -24.07
CA PRO A 71 2.42 0.43 -24.86
C PRO A 71 3.54 1.32 -24.29
N GLY A 72 4.71 0.72 -24.06
CA GLY A 72 5.88 1.41 -23.50
C GLY A 72 5.80 1.68 -21.99
N LYS A 73 4.86 1.07 -21.26
CA LYS A 73 4.76 1.14 -19.80
C LYS A 73 5.05 -0.22 -19.18
N ASP A 74 5.82 -0.21 -18.11
CA ASP A 74 6.21 -1.38 -17.30
C ASP A 74 5.58 -1.36 -15.90
N THR A 75 4.78 -0.33 -15.61
CA THR A 75 4.18 -0.07 -14.30
C THR A 75 2.67 -0.05 -14.42
N LEU A 76 2.00 -0.83 -13.58
CA LEU A 76 0.54 -0.88 -13.44
C LEU A 76 0.16 -0.42 -12.03
N ILE A 77 -0.77 0.53 -11.93
CA ILE A 77 -1.37 0.94 -10.65
C ILE A 77 -2.74 0.28 -10.55
N VAL A 78 -2.91 -0.56 -9.53
CA VAL A 78 -4.20 -1.23 -9.25
C VAL A 78 -4.84 -0.55 -8.05
N TYR A 79 -6.04 0.00 -8.27
CA TYR A 79 -6.86 0.55 -7.19
C TYR A 79 -8.06 -0.37 -6.96
N SER A 80 -8.14 -0.96 -5.77
CA SER A 80 -9.23 -1.87 -5.39
C SER A 80 -10.20 -1.14 -4.47
N MET A 81 -11.46 -1.02 -4.91
CA MET A 81 -12.55 -0.56 -4.06
C MET A 81 -13.31 -1.78 -3.53
N MET A 82 -13.35 -1.95 -2.21
CA MET A 82 -14.19 -2.96 -1.59
C MET A 82 -15.55 -2.35 -1.30
N PHE A 83 -16.59 -2.84 -1.97
CA PHE A 83 -17.97 -2.50 -1.65
C PHE A 83 -18.54 -3.52 -0.67
N PRO A 84 -19.38 -3.09 0.30
CA PRO A 84 -20.16 -4.04 1.07
C PRO A 84 -21.04 -4.84 0.12
N ARG A 85 -21.41 -6.07 0.53
CA ARG A 85 -22.36 -6.88 -0.25
C ARG A 85 -23.62 -6.07 -0.51
N HIS A 86 -24.13 -6.14 -1.74
CA HIS A 86 -25.42 -5.55 -2.04
C HIS A 86 -26.48 -6.17 -1.10
N PRO A 87 -27.44 -5.39 -0.55
CA PRO A 87 -28.40 -5.91 0.44
C PRO A 87 -29.24 -7.10 -0.05
N GLN A 88 -29.32 -7.31 -1.36
CA GLN A 88 -30.08 -8.39 -2.01
C GLN A 88 -29.17 -9.51 -2.57
N GLU A 89 -27.87 -9.46 -2.31
CA GLU A 89 -26.89 -10.43 -2.81
C GLU A 89 -26.98 -11.75 -2.03
N THR A 90 -27.46 -12.81 -2.67
CA THR A 90 -27.68 -14.15 -2.05
C THR A 90 -26.60 -15.18 -2.37
N ARG A 91 -25.60 -14.86 -3.22
CA ARG A 91 -24.54 -15.81 -3.60
C ARG A 91 -23.72 -16.27 -2.38
N ASP A 92 -23.45 -17.56 -2.29
CA ASP A 92 -22.61 -18.13 -1.23
C ASP A 92 -21.19 -17.53 -1.24
N VAL A 93 -20.61 -17.32 -0.06
CA VAL A 93 -19.19 -16.94 0.03
C VAL A 93 -18.34 -18.16 -0.24
N ALA A 94 -17.28 -18.01 -1.04
CA ALA A 94 -16.30 -19.07 -1.21
C ALA A 94 -15.66 -19.41 0.16
N THR A 95 -15.73 -20.68 0.54
CA THR A 95 -15.14 -21.24 1.76
C THR A 95 -13.63 -21.28 1.68
#